data_AF-A0A7Y5CQV5-F1
#
_entry.id   AF-A0A7Y5CQV5-F1
#
_cell.length_a   1.000
_cell.length_b   1.000
_cell.length_c   1.000
_cell.angle_alpha   90.00
_cell.angle_beta   90.00
_cell.angle_gamma   90.00
#
_symmetry.space_group_name_H-M   'P 1'
#
loop_
_entity.id
_entity.type
_entity.pdbx_description
1 polymer ?
#
loop_
_entity_poly.entity_id
_entity_poly.type
_entity_poly.pdbx_seq_one_letter_code
_entity_poly.pdbx_strand_id
1 'polypeptide(L)'
;MPILISFWSLAAAVGFDLDGMTLPVALLFFLYAEIHYRFKFTPSRLYRRQPEILADVPQRLEPHTPLPVLLIVKDAGRFPCELQSLTVTLQLATPAADSSKPFTHQITFNEIITAPMWWRVVPVILPAEARGLARVNVTIEYRIGGRQFRCVNDNYAGTRHAPLQLLLAEEPLPALPGFCQGDLHCHTDATSDQVEFGAPAGAYAALGKAMGLSFCAATDHSYDLDDFPDDYLHNDPELRKWRRLQEEIHALNASASGFVVIPGEEVSCGNAAGRNVHFLILNHSRFIRGSGDSAERWLRTRPDHTIAEVLAQLEAGALAFAAHPAVPPPLLERVLLGRGHWADADLAHARLNGLQFWNGGRLWEEQGMQQWREMLLAGRRVYTIAGSDAHGNFNRFRQISFPFVKMVEHHRHLFGSVRTAALLEGGLQLDSLLAALRHGRACITTGPLLDLRVTHAMGKQARLGDHISAESGKIQISAVSTEEWRKLFMRRSRLLERFIIRQKSRCRAPRVTSTCARKRAPSVRRCCPSKVPVAAP
;
A
#
# COMPACT_ATOMS: atom_id res chain seq x y z
N MET A 1 -13.05 16.24 -39.30
CA MET A 1 -13.68 17.34 -38.54
C MET A 1 -15.19 17.16 -38.60
N PRO A 2 -15.97 17.38 -37.53
CA PRO A 2 -15.64 17.62 -36.12
C PRO A 2 -15.91 16.34 -35.29
N ILE A 3 -15.40 16.15 -34.08
CA ILE A 3 -16.01 16.62 -32.82
C ILE A 3 -14.86 17.06 -31.90
N LEU A 4 -14.65 18.37 -31.84
CA LEU A 4 -13.93 19.04 -30.77
C LEU A 4 -14.96 19.29 -29.66
N ILE A 5 -15.11 18.34 -28.74
CA ILE A 5 -15.73 18.63 -27.44
C ILE A 5 -14.65 19.31 -26.62
N SER A 6 -14.77 20.63 -26.49
CA SER A 6 -13.98 21.37 -25.51
C SER A 6 -14.27 20.80 -24.11
N PHE A 7 -13.26 20.70 -23.26
CA PHE A 7 -13.38 20.23 -21.87
C PHE A 7 -14.49 20.96 -21.08
N TRP A 8 -14.85 22.18 -21.48
CA TRP A 8 -15.94 22.98 -20.92
C TRP A 8 -17.34 22.47 -21.30
N SER A 9 -17.50 21.83 -22.46
CA SER A 9 -18.79 21.32 -22.94
C SER A 9 -19.22 20.04 -22.22
N LEU A 10 -18.27 19.26 -21.67
CA LEU A 10 -18.59 18.07 -20.87
C LEU A 10 -19.12 18.45 -19.47
N ALA A 11 -18.62 19.55 -18.89
CA ALA A 11 -19.13 20.08 -17.62
C ALA A 11 -20.57 20.61 -17.75
N ALA A 12 -20.97 21.11 -18.93
CA ALA A 12 -22.33 21.57 -19.19
C ALA A 12 -23.34 20.45 -19.48
N ALA A 13 -22.89 19.29 -19.96
CA ALA A 13 -23.75 18.15 -20.28
C ALA A 13 -24.21 17.34 -19.05
N VAL A 14 -23.52 17.52 -17.92
CA VAL A 14 -23.89 16.92 -16.62
C VAL A 14 -24.54 18.04 -15.81
N GLY A 15 -25.85 18.23 -15.98
CA GLY A 15 -26.61 19.32 -15.37
C GLY A 15 -26.45 19.43 -13.85
N PHE A 16 -25.47 20.21 -13.42
CA PHE A 16 -25.30 20.67 -12.05
C PHE A 16 -25.71 22.13 -11.99
N ASP A 17 -26.86 22.36 -11.37
CA ASP A 17 -27.32 23.68 -10.99
C ASP A 17 -26.36 24.23 -9.93
N LEU A 18 -25.66 25.31 -10.27
CA LEU A 18 -24.61 25.91 -9.45
C LEU A 18 -25.17 27.06 -8.63
N ASP A 19 -25.96 26.72 -7.61
CA ASP A 19 -26.23 27.62 -6.49
C ASP A 19 -25.53 27.08 -5.23
N GLY A 20 -24.38 27.69 -4.90
CA GLY A 20 -23.88 27.72 -3.54
C GLY A 20 -23.15 26.48 -3.01
N MET A 21 -22.19 25.92 -3.75
CA MET A 21 -21.17 25.04 -3.16
C MET A 21 -19.92 25.00 -4.04
N THR A 22 -18.88 25.75 -3.66
CA THR A 22 -17.54 25.62 -4.25
C THR A 22 -16.88 24.33 -3.75
N LEU A 23 -17.30 23.18 -4.30
CA LEU A 23 -16.50 21.96 -4.19
C LEU A 23 -15.26 22.13 -5.09
N PRO A 24 -14.04 22.07 -4.56
CA PRO A 24 -12.86 21.98 -5.40
C PRO A 24 -12.89 20.60 -6.08
N VAL A 25 -13.20 20.59 -7.37
CA VAL A 25 -13.02 19.43 -8.25
C VAL A 25 -11.52 19.22 -8.40
N ALA A 26 -10.92 18.57 -7.40
CA ALA A 26 -9.56 18.08 -7.47
C ALA A 26 -9.58 16.73 -8.20
N LEU A 27 -8.85 16.66 -9.31
CA LEU A 27 -8.55 15.42 -10.00
C LEU A 27 -7.47 14.73 -9.15
N LEU A 28 -7.83 13.64 -8.46
CA LEU A 28 -6.93 12.90 -7.59
C LEU A 28 -6.59 11.57 -8.25
N PHE A 29 -5.76 11.64 -9.28
CA PHE A 29 -4.85 10.53 -9.52
C PHE A 29 -3.92 10.45 -8.26
N PHE A 30 -3.31 9.30 -7.91
CA PHE A 30 -2.45 9.04 -6.72
C PHE A 30 -0.96 8.61 -6.96
N LEU A 31 -0.20 9.21 -7.87
CA LEU A 31 1.00 8.67 -8.50
C LEU A 31 2.11 9.74 -8.74
N TYR A 32 3.31 9.41 -9.28
CA TYR A 32 4.30 10.47 -9.65
C TYR A 32 3.76 11.40 -10.73
N ALA A 33 4.47 12.49 -11.02
CA ALA A 33 4.08 13.42 -12.06
C ALA A 33 4.80 13.16 -13.39
N GLU A 34 4.06 12.68 -14.39
CA GLU A 34 4.46 12.72 -15.81
C GLU A 34 4.25 14.14 -16.36
N ILE A 35 5.32 14.91 -16.58
CA ILE A 35 5.19 16.31 -17.01
C ILE A 35 5.24 16.48 -18.54
N HIS A 36 5.61 15.45 -19.29
CA HIS A 36 5.80 15.52 -20.74
C HIS A 36 4.59 15.09 -21.56
N TYR A 37 3.61 14.39 -20.96
CA TYR A 37 2.31 14.19 -21.57
C TYR A 37 1.53 15.50 -21.71
N ARG A 38 0.90 15.68 -22.88
CA ARG A 38 -0.02 16.79 -23.16
C ARG A 38 -0.92 16.46 -24.33
N PHE A 39 -2.18 16.93 -24.26
CA PHE A 39 -3.02 16.89 -25.44
C PHE A 39 -2.43 17.79 -26.54
N LYS A 40 -2.71 17.41 -27.79
CA LYS A 40 -2.25 18.18 -28.94
C LYS A 40 -2.78 19.61 -28.85
N PHE A 41 -1.86 20.58 -28.90
CA PHE A 41 -2.15 22.02 -28.83
C PHE A 41 -2.63 22.56 -27.48
N THR A 42 -2.66 21.77 -26.40
CA THR A 42 -2.99 22.30 -25.07
C THR A 42 -1.74 22.84 -24.37
N PRO A 43 -1.77 24.07 -23.84
CA PRO A 43 -0.67 24.57 -23.02
C PRO A 43 -0.60 23.79 -21.70
N SER A 44 0.63 23.59 -21.21
CA SER A 44 0.88 22.98 -19.91
C SER A 44 1.83 23.87 -19.11
N ARG A 45 1.47 24.18 -17.86
CA ARG A 45 2.31 24.87 -16.89
C ARG A 45 3.35 23.94 -16.26
N LEU A 46 3.15 22.64 -16.37
CA LEU A 46 4.06 21.62 -15.83
C LEU A 46 5.13 21.21 -16.85
N TYR A 47 4.78 21.22 -18.14
CA TYR A 47 5.67 20.79 -19.22
C TYR A 47 6.97 21.59 -19.29
N ARG A 48 8.09 20.88 -19.41
CA ARG A 48 9.43 21.44 -19.62
C ARG A 48 10.08 20.80 -20.84
N ARG A 49 11.02 21.53 -21.46
CA ARG A 49 11.89 21.00 -22.53
C ARG A 49 13.22 20.55 -21.93
N GLN A 50 13.15 19.69 -20.92
CA GLN A 50 14.25 19.17 -20.13
C GLN A 50 13.84 17.76 -19.69
N PRO A 51 14.77 16.82 -19.44
CA PRO A 51 14.39 15.56 -18.83
C PRO A 51 13.79 15.83 -17.44
N GLU A 52 12.94 14.92 -16.98
CA GLU A 52 12.45 14.93 -15.60
C GLU A 52 13.60 14.47 -14.69
N ILE A 53 14.03 15.35 -13.79
CA ILE A 53 15.13 15.05 -12.87
C ILE A 53 14.59 15.11 -11.45
N LEU A 54 14.77 14.01 -10.73
CA LEU A 54 14.31 13.81 -9.36
C LEU A 54 15.42 13.16 -8.54
N ALA A 55 15.64 13.68 -7.34
CA ALA A 55 16.34 12.98 -6.28
C ALA A 55 15.42 12.73 -5.09
N ASP A 56 15.59 11.56 -4.49
CA ASP A 56 14.88 11.19 -3.27
C ASP A 56 15.78 10.42 -2.30
N VAL A 57 15.36 10.34 -1.05
CA VAL A 57 16.05 9.63 0.03
C VAL A 57 15.03 8.88 0.89
N PRO A 58 15.40 7.81 1.61
CA PRO A 58 14.46 7.18 2.52
C PRO A 58 14.05 8.15 3.65
N GLN A 59 12.84 7.97 4.19
CA GLN A 59 12.37 8.73 5.36
C GLN A 59 13.11 8.37 6.66
N ARG A 60 13.75 7.19 6.71
CA ARG A 60 14.49 6.65 7.86
C ARG A 60 15.72 5.87 7.37
N LEU A 61 16.78 5.89 8.17
CA LEU A 61 17.99 5.10 7.95
C LEU A 61 18.25 4.18 9.14
N GLU A 62 18.51 2.91 8.87
CA GLU A 62 19.05 1.96 9.85
C GLU A 62 20.40 2.44 10.40
N PRO A 63 20.72 2.13 11.67
CA PRO A 63 22.02 2.46 12.25
C PRO A 63 23.17 1.96 11.37
N HIS A 64 24.22 2.76 11.26
CA HIS A 64 25.45 2.44 10.52
C HIS A 64 25.27 2.14 9.02
N THR A 65 24.14 2.52 8.44
CA THR A 65 23.89 2.37 7.00
C THR A 65 24.25 3.67 6.27
N PRO A 66 24.96 3.63 5.12
CA PRO A 66 25.14 4.82 4.29
C PRO A 66 23.79 5.33 3.79
N LEU A 67 23.62 6.65 3.64
CA LEU A 67 22.41 7.23 3.08
C LEU A 67 22.33 6.92 1.57
N PRO A 68 21.37 6.11 1.09
CA PRO A 68 21.17 5.96 -0.34
C PRO A 68 20.43 7.18 -0.89
N VAL A 69 21.07 7.90 -1.80
CA VAL A 69 20.44 8.98 -2.56
C VAL A 69 20.05 8.44 -3.93
N LEU A 70 18.75 8.31 -4.16
CA LEU A 70 18.21 7.96 -5.46
C LEU A 70 18.26 9.19 -6.36
N LEU A 71 18.79 9.04 -7.57
CA LEU A 71 18.70 10.01 -8.65
C LEU A 71 18.04 9.34 -9.85
N ILE A 72 16.95 9.93 -10.35
CA ILE A 72 16.23 9.52 -11.55
C ILE A 72 16.33 10.65 -12.58
N VAL A 73 16.63 10.28 -13.83
CA VAL A 73 16.61 11.15 -15.00
C VAL A 73 15.75 10.46 -16.06
N LYS A 74 14.52 10.92 -16.19
CA LYS A 74 13.51 10.36 -17.10
C LYS A 74 13.33 11.26 -18.33
N ASP A 75 12.94 10.65 -19.46
CA ASP A 75 12.79 11.27 -20.79
C ASP A 75 14.09 11.85 -21.38
N ALA A 76 15.26 11.39 -20.93
CA ALA A 76 16.53 11.83 -21.52
C ALA A 76 16.75 11.32 -22.96
N GLY A 77 16.00 10.33 -23.42
CA GLY A 77 15.93 9.99 -24.85
C GLY A 77 15.29 11.09 -25.70
N ARG A 78 14.38 11.89 -25.13
CA ARG A 78 13.73 13.04 -25.78
C ARG A 78 14.45 14.34 -25.51
N PHE A 79 15.02 14.48 -24.32
CA PHE A 79 15.78 15.64 -23.88
C PHE A 79 17.16 15.24 -23.34
N PRO A 80 18.11 14.83 -24.21
CA PRO A 80 19.44 14.42 -23.78
C PRO A 80 20.11 15.48 -22.91
N CYS A 81 20.75 15.04 -21.84
CA CYS A 81 21.47 15.91 -20.93
C CYS A 81 22.82 15.31 -20.54
N GLU A 82 23.73 16.17 -20.12
CA GLU A 82 24.97 15.77 -19.46
C GLU A 82 24.82 16.04 -17.97
N LEU A 83 24.87 14.98 -17.17
CA LEU A 83 24.87 15.09 -15.71
C LEU A 83 26.29 15.43 -15.25
N GLN A 84 26.44 16.52 -14.49
CA GLN A 84 27.75 17.06 -14.12
C GLN A 84 28.10 16.87 -12.65
N SER A 85 27.16 17.12 -11.75
CA SER A 85 27.43 16.92 -10.34
C SER A 85 26.16 16.73 -9.53
N LEU A 86 26.31 16.07 -8.39
CA LEU A 86 25.31 15.94 -7.35
C LEU A 86 25.95 16.32 -6.02
N THR A 87 25.35 17.26 -5.32
CA THR A 87 25.79 17.71 -4.00
C THR A 87 24.70 17.44 -2.98
N VAL A 88 24.99 16.56 -2.02
CA VAL A 88 24.12 16.22 -0.91
C VAL A 88 24.50 17.08 0.28
N THR A 89 23.56 17.89 0.76
CA THR A 89 23.71 18.70 1.96
C THR A 89 22.78 18.17 3.03
N LEU A 90 23.33 17.79 4.18
CA LEU A 90 22.59 17.30 5.34
C LEU A 90 22.74 18.27 6.51
N GLN A 91 21.60 18.70 7.05
CA GLN A 91 21.50 19.54 8.24
C GLN A 91 20.76 18.79 9.34
N LEU A 92 21.41 18.56 10.48
CA LEU A 92 20.75 17.97 11.65
C LEU A 92 19.70 18.94 12.22
N ALA A 93 18.58 18.42 12.70
CA ALA A 93 17.53 19.19 13.36
C ALA A 93 17.69 19.08 14.88
N THR A 94 18.63 19.82 15.46
CA THR A 94 18.78 19.99 16.92
C THR A 94 18.43 21.43 17.33
N PRO A 95 18.05 21.71 18.59
CA PRO A 95 17.78 23.09 19.05
C PRO A 95 19.00 24.03 18.93
N ALA A 96 20.22 23.48 18.88
CA ALA A 96 21.45 24.21 18.62
C ALA A 96 21.82 24.26 17.11
N ALA A 97 21.02 23.64 16.24
CA ALA A 97 21.39 23.35 14.85
C ALA A 97 21.34 24.52 13.88
N ASP A 98 20.81 25.68 14.26
CA ASP A 98 21.03 26.89 13.46
C ASP A 98 22.51 27.32 13.46
N SER A 99 23.35 26.71 14.32
CA SER A 99 24.80 26.93 14.37
C SER A 99 25.68 25.75 13.92
N SER A 100 25.13 24.54 13.76
CA SER A 100 25.94 23.39 13.32
C SER A 100 26.17 23.44 11.82
N LYS A 101 27.43 23.42 11.39
CA LYS A 101 27.83 23.41 9.98
C LYS A 101 27.17 22.22 9.25
N PRO A 102 26.50 22.42 8.10
CA PRO A 102 25.94 21.33 7.33
C PRO A 102 27.02 20.36 6.85
N PHE A 103 26.72 19.08 6.90
CA PHE A 103 27.51 18.07 6.19
C PHE A 103 27.24 18.21 4.69
N THR A 104 28.30 18.18 3.88
CA THR A 104 28.17 18.26 2.42
C THR A 104 29.02 17.17 1.78
N HIS A 105 28.43 16.44 0.84
CA HIS A 105 29.09 15.42 0.05
C HIS A 105 28.81 15.66 -1.43
N GLN A 106 29.86 15.81 -2.23
CA GLN A 106 29.75 16.08 -3.66
C GLN A 106 30.26 14.89 -4.47
N ILE A 107 29.46 14.48 -5.45
CA ILE A 107 29.81 13.50 -6.46
C ILE A 107 29.86 14.22 -7.80
N THR A 108 30.93 13.99 -8.56
CA THR A 108 31.03 14.49 -9.94
C THR A 108 30.55 13.40 -10.89
N PHE A 109 29.67 13.80 -11.81
CA PHE A 109 29.24 13.02 -12.95
C PHE A 109 29.84 13.66 -14.21
N ASN A 110 30.18 12.88 -15.20
CA ASN A 110 30.60 13.40 -16.51
C ASN A 110 30.02 12.48 -17.58
N GLU A 111 28.70 12.30 -17.52
CA GLU A 111 28.00 11.27 -18.29
C GLU A 111 26.89 11.91 -19.11
N ILE A 112 26.85 11.53 -20.38
CA ILE A 112 25.77 11.90 -21.30
C ILE A 112 24.66 10.87 -21.13
N ILE A 113 23.50 11.35 -20.69
CA ILE A 113 22.32 10.52 -20.47
C ILE A 113 21.41 10.66 -21.69
N THR A 114 21.10 9.52 -22.30
CA THR A 114 20.22 9.40 -23.48
C THR A 114 19.15 8.32 -23.32
N ALA A 115 19.17 7.56 -22.23
CA ALA A 115 18.16 6.53 -21.98
C ALA A 115 16.81 7.17 -21.61
N PRO A 116 15.66 6.56 -21.97
CA PRO A 116 14.34 7.02 -21.54
C PRO A 116 14.18 7.05 -20.01
N MET A 117 14.77 6.08 -19.32
CA MET A 117 14.80 6.00 -17.86
C MET A 117 16.22 5.68 -17.41
N TRP A 118 16.94 6.68 -16.91
CA TRP A 118 18.25 6.49 -16.27
C TRP A 118 18.11 6.72 -14.77
N TRP A 119 18.78 5.90 -13.97
CA TRP A 119 18.77 6.07 -12.53
C TRP A 119 20.03 5.52 -11.87
N ARG A 120 20.34 6.04 -10.69
CA ARG A 120 21.39 5.52 -9.79
C ARG A 120 21.01 5.72 -8.34
N VAL A 121 21.46 4.79 -7.50
CA VAL A 121 21.51 4.99 -6.04
C VAL A 121 22.94 5.30 -5.66
N VAL A 122 23.17 6.49 -5.13
CA VAL A 122 24.48 6.96 -4.70
C VAL A 122 24.59 6.82 -3.18
N PRO A 123 25.45 5.93 -2.65
CA PRO A 123 25.64 5.80 -1.22
C PRO A 123 26.46 6.98 -0.68
N VAL A 124 25.94 7.65 0.34
CA VAL A 124 26.62 8.75 1.04
C VAL A 124 26.98 8.31 2.45
N ILE A 125 28.28 8.22 2.73
CA ILE A 125 28.78 7.91 4.07
C ILE A 125 28.56 9.14 4.95
N LEU A 126 27.75 8.96 5.99
CA LEU A 126 27.46 10.01 6.95
C LEU A 126 28.52 10.04 8.07
N PRO A 127 28.69 11.18 8.77
CA PRO A 127 29.49 11.23 9.98
C PRO A 127 29.06 10.19 11.00
N ALA A 128 30.00 9.55 11.69
CA ALA A 128 29.72 8.44 12.62
C ALA A 128 28.80 8.85 13.78
N GLU A 129 28.85 10.13 14.14
CA GLU A 129 28.04 10.76 15.16
C GLU A 129 26.71 11.32 14.63
N ALA A 130 26.33 11.11 13.37
CA ALA A 130 25.07 11.62 12.85
C ALA A 130 23.88 10.79 13.38
N ARG A 131 22.98 11.42 14.15
CA ARG A 131 21.79 10.81 14.75
C ARG A 131 20.63 11.79 14.85
N GLY A 132 19.41 11.26 14.90
CA GLY A 132 18.18 12.04 15.03
C GLY A 132 17.64 12.58 13.69
N LEU A 133 16.74 13.55 13.79
CA LEU A 133 16.11 14.14 12.61
C LEU A 133 17.12 15.00 11.83
N ALA A 134 17.05 14.93 10.51
CA ALA A 134 17.86 15.68 9.58
C ALA A 134 17.03 16.16 8.39
N ARG A 135 17.52 17.24 7.77
CA ARG A 135 17.01 17.77 6.51
C ARG A 135 18.07 17.57 5.44
N VAL A 136 17.67 17.00 4.31
CA VAL A 136 18.56 16.71 3.18
C VAL A 136 18.13 17.52 1.97
N ASN A 137 19.10 18.17 1.33
CA ASN A 137 18.95 18.76 0.00
C ASN A 137 19.92 18.09 -0.95
N VAL A 138 19.41 17.74 -2.13
CA VAL A 138 20.22 17.19 -3.22
C VAL A 138 20.25 18.24 -4.34
N THR A 139 21.37 18.93 -4.49
CA THR A 139 21.59 19.85 -5.60
C THR A 139 22.14 19.08 -6.79
N ILE A 140 21.52 19.22 -7.95
CA ILE A 140 21.93 18.54 -9.19
C ILE A 140 22.30 19.60 -10.22
N GLU A 141 23.48 19.45 -10.81
CA GLU A 141 24.00 20.30 -11.88
C GLU A 141 24.09 19.48 -13.17
N TYR A 142 23.56 20.04 -14.25
CA TYR A 142 23.46 19.35 -15.53
C TYR A 142 23.44 20.34 -16.70
N ARG A 143 23.76 19.84 -17.89
CA ARG A 143 23.85 20.64 -19.11
C ARG A 143 22.94 20.08 -20.21
N ILE A 144 22.26 20.97 -20.93
CA ILE A 144 21.45 20.62 -22.11
C ILE A 144 21.82 21.56 -23.24
N GLY A 145 22.27 21.03 -24.37
CA GLY A 145 22.67 21.84 -25.54
C GLY A 145 23.72 22.91 -25.20
N GLY A 146 24.67 22.59 -24.33
CA GLY A 146 25.71 23.53 -23.88
C GLY A 146 25.30 24.51 -22.78
N ARG A 147 23.99 24.64 -22.47
CA ARG A 147 23.49 25.52 -21.41
C ARG A 147 23.47 24.81 -20.06
N GLN A 148 23.98 25.50 -19.05
CA GLN A 148 24.02 25.05 -17.66
C GLN A 148 22.67 25.21 -16.94
N PHE A 149 22.31 24.19 -16.16
CA PHE A 149 21.11 24.15 -15.34
C PHE A 149 21.42 23.60 -13.94
N ARG A 150 20.59 23.99 -12.98
CA ARG A 150 20.66 23.54 -11.59
C ARG A 150 19.26 23.35 -11.05
N CYS A 151 19.04 22.26 -10.31
CA CYS A 151 17.82 22.06 -9.53
C CYS A 151 18.15 21.51 -8.13
N VAL A 152 17.18 21.59 -7.21
CA VAL A 152 17.29 21.07 -5.85
C VAL A 152 16.15 20.10 -5.61
N ASN A 153 16.48 18.86 -5.30
CA ASN A 153 15.60 17.70 -5.12
C ASN A 153 14.80 17.29 -6.37
N ASP A 154 14.30 18.23 -7.16
CA ASP A 154 13.62 17.95 -8.43
C ASP A 154 13.62 19.20 -9.33
N ASN A 155 13.39 19.02 -10.63
CA ASN A 155 13.21 20.12 -11.59
C ASN A 155 11.73 20.36 -11.96
N TYR A 156 10.77 19.91 -11.14
CA TYR A 156 9.35 20.09 -11.41
C TYR A 156 8.91 21.54 -11.26
N ALA A 157 7.91 21.94 -12.04
CA ALA A 157 7.35 23.29 -11.96
C ALA A 157 6.28 23.35 -10.85
N GLY A 158 6.38 24.34 -9.97
CA GLY A 158 5.36 24.61 -8.95
C GLY A 158 5.41 23.71 -7.71
N THR A 159 6.41 22.85 -7.60
CA THR A 159 6.76 22.17 -6.33
C THR A 159 7.52 23.13 -5.42
N ARG A 160 7.58 22.80 -4.12
CA ARG A 160 8.27 23.63 -3.12
C ARG A 160 9.78 23.43 -3.14
N HIS A 161 10.26 22.32 -3.71
CA HIS A 161 11.66 21.87 -3.63
C HIS A 161 12.21 21.84 -2.20
N ALA A 162 11.32 21.74 -1.20
CA ALA A 162 11.70 21.82 0.21
C ALA A 162 12.67 20.70 0.59
N PRO A 163 13.46 20.83 1.66
CA PRO A 163 14.35 19.76 2.12
C PRO A 163 13.59 18.46 2.43
N LEU A 164 14.19 17.34 2.05
CA LEU A 164 13.74 15.99 2.37
C LEU A 164 13.98 15.73 3.87
N GLN A 165 13.07 15.01 4.54
CA GLN A 165 13.10 14.71 5.97
C GLN A 165 13.68 13.32 6.21
N LEU A 166 14.78 13.23 6.95
CA LEU A 166 15.45 11.95 7.22
C LEU A 166 15.54 11.72 8.72
N LEU A 167 15.11 10.56 9.19
CA LEU A 167 15.43 10.09 10.54
C LEU A 167 16.68 9.19 10.48
N LEU A 168 17.75 9.63 11.14
CA LEU A 168 18.93 8.80 11.42
C LEU A 168 18.67 8.02 12.70
N ALA A 169 18.22 6.77 12.58
CA ALA A 169 17.78 5.99 13.73
C ALA A 169 18.97 5.51 14.58
N GLU A 170 18.76 5.47 15.89
CA GLU A 170 19.74 4.95 16.85
C GLU A 170 19.61 3.43 17.06
N GLU A 171 18.41 2.90 16.80
CA GLU A 171 18.08 1.48 16.93
C GLU A 171 17.48 0.96 15.62
N PRO A 172 17.67 -0.33 15.29
CA PRO A 172 16.98 -0.97 14.17
C PRO A 172 15.45 -0.92 14.27
N LEU A 173 14.74 -1.22 13.18
CA LEU A 173 13.29 -1.42 13.26
C LEU A 173 12.93 -2.47 14.34
N PRO A 174 11.84 -2.27 15.12
CA PRO A 174 11.44 -3.21 16.15
C PRO A 174 11.21 -4.61 15.58
N ALA A 175 12.02 -5.59 16.00
CA ALA A 175 11.99 -6.94 15.45
C ALA A 175 11.80 -8.00 16.55
N LEU A 176 11.00 -9.02 16.23
CA LEU A 176 10.85 -10.24 17.02
C LEU A 176 11.44 -11.42 16.24
N PRO A 177 11.91 -12.49 16.91
CA PRO A 177 12.50 -13.65 16.23
C PRO A 177 11.58 -14.22 15.14
N GLY A 178 12.12 -14.35 13.92
CA GLY A 178 11.42 -14.86 12.75
C GLY A 178 10.56 -13.84 12.01
N PHE A 179 10.38 -12.62 12.53
CA PHE A 179 9.65 -11.58 11.81
C PHE A 179 10.56 -10.84 10.82
N CYS A 180 10.01 -10.60 9.64
CA CYS A 180 10.54 -9.68 8.63
C CYS A 180 9.46 -8.63 8.31
N GLN A 181 9.86 -7.40 8.00
CA GLN A 181 8.92 -6.31 7.70
C GLN A 181 9.07 -5.84 6.27
N GLY A 182 7.97 -5.47 5.63
CA GLY A 182 7.99 -5.00 4.25
C GLY A 182 6.72 -4.29 3.83
N ASP A 183 6.72 -3.82 2.59
CA ASP A 183 5.65 -3.05 1.98
C ASP A 183 5.03 -3.83 0.82
N LEU A 184 3.77 -4.26 0.95
CA LEU A 184 3.12 -5.16 -0.01
C LEU A 184 2.36 -4.45 -1.13
N HIS A 185 2.52 -3.14 -1.29
CA HIS A 185 1.87 -2.40 -2.36
C HIS A 185 2.74 -1.21 -2.76
N CYS A 186 3.49 -1.35 -3.84
CA CYS A 186 4.25 -0.27 -4.46
C CYS A 186 4.38 -0.47 -5.98
N HIS A 187 4.56 0.63 -6.70
CA HIS A 187 4.57 0.70 -8.16
C HIS A 187 5.96 1.05 -8.66
N THR A 188 6.48 0.25 -9.57
CA THR A 188 7.82 0.35 -10.14
C THR A 188 7.85 1.17 -11.43
N ASP A 189 9.01 1.30 -12.10
CA ASP A 189 9.08 1.96 -13.40
C ASP A 189 8.32 1.21 -14.52
N ALA A 190 7.73 0.05 -14.21
CA ALA A 190 6.80 -0.64 -15.09
C ALA A 190 5.40 0.01 -15.09
N THR A 191 4.96 0.63 -14.00
CA THR A 191 3.89 1.64 -13.98
C THR A 191 4.44 2.91 -14.62
N SER A 192 3.85 3.32 -15.75
CA SER A 192 4.19 4.56 -16.45
C SER A 192 3.11 4.89 -17.47
N ASP A 193 2.37 5.97 -17.23
CA ASP A 193 1.22 6.37 -18.02
C ASP A 193 1.18 7.89 -18.29
N GLN A 194 0.02 8.44 -18.65
CA GLN A 194 -0.15 9.85 -18.98
C GLN A 194 -0.08 10.81 -17.79
N VAL A 195 -0.21 10.29 -16.57
CA VAL A 195 -0.22 11.06 -15.33
C VAL A 195 0.94 10.69 -14.42
N GLU A 196 1.53 9.50 -14.57
CA GLU A 196 2.46 8.92 -13.61
C GLU A 196 3.62 8.07 -14.13
N PHE A 197 4.52 7.74 -13.20
CA PHE A 197 5.45 6.63 -13.33
C PHE A 197 5.86 6.11 -11.94
N GLY A 198 6.48 4.93 -11.85
CA GLY A 198 7.07 4.45 -10.59
C GLY A 198 8.60 4.54 -10.53
N ALA A 199 9.19 4.22 -9.38
CA ALA A 199 10.64 4.12 -9.23
C ALA A 199 11.14 2.72 -9.62
N PRO A 200 12.38 2.57 -10.13
CA PRO A 200 12.93 1.27 -10.49
C PRO A 200 12.90 0.24 -9.34
N ALA A 201 12.63 -1.03 -9.65
CA ALA A 201 12.53 -2.09 -8.63
C ALA A 201 13.81 -2.20 -7.78
N GLY A 202 14.98 -2.04 -8.41
CA GLY A 202 16.26 -1.99 -7.70
C GLY A 202 16.39 -0.82 -6.71
N ALA A 203 15.73 0.31 -6.95
CA ALA A 203 15.70 1.45 -6.03
C ALA A 203 14.89 1.12 -4.76
N TYR A 204 13.75 0.44 -4.90
CA TYR A 204 12.96 -0.04 -3.76
C TYR A 204 13.76 -1.01 -2.88
N ALA A 205 14.48 -1.95 -3.49
CA ALA A 205 15.34 -2.88 -2.75
C ALA A 205 16.45 -2.13 -1.99
N ALA A 206 17.13 -1.18 -2.64
CA ALA A 206 18.23 -0.44 -2.04
C ALA A 206 17.76 0.48 -0.89
N LEU A 207 16.73 1.30 -1.12
CA LEU A 207 16.21 2.24 -0.14
C LEU A 207 15.44 1.50 0.97
N GLY A 208 14.69 0.46 0.63
CA GLY A 208 13.98 -0.39 1.59
C GLY A 208 14.94 -1.09 2.56
N LYS A 209 16.03 -1.67 2.06
CA LYS A 209 17.08 -2.25 2.91
C LYS A 209 17.68 -1.20 3.84
N ALA A 210 17.94 0.00 3.33
CA ALA A 210 18.47 1.08 4.16
C ALA A 210 17.49 1.58 5.23
N MET A 211 16.19 1.42 5.01
CA MET A 211 15.14 1.69 5.99
C MET A 211 14.96 0.57 7.03
N GLY A 212 15.60 -0.59 6.86
CA GLY A 212 15.44 -1.78 7.70
C GLY A 212 14.37 -2.75 7.23
N LEU A 213 13.77 -2.52 6.05
CA LEU A 213 12.82 -3.43 5.45
C LEU A 213 13.53 -4.67 4.90
N SER A 214 12.80 -5.77 4.87
CA SER A 214 13.25 -7.06 4.37
C SER A 214 12.60 -7.43 3.03
N PHE A 215 11.48 -6.81 2.67
CA PHE A 215 10.82 -7.10 1.40
C PHE A 215 9.92 -5.95 0.92
N CYS A 216 9.57 -5.99 -0.37
CA CYS A 216 8.42 -5.28 -0.92
C CYS A 216 7.70 -6.13 -1.98
N ALA A 217 6.53 -5.70 -2.43
CA ALA A 217 5.88 -6.26 -3.61
C ALA A 217 5.78 -5.20 -4.71
N ALA A 218 6.26 -5.54 -5.91
CA ALA A 218 6.03 -4.76 -7.12
C ALA A 218 4.64 -5.11 -7.63
N THR A 219 3.69 -4.19 -7.50
CA THR A 219 2.27 -4.37 -7.81
C THR A 219 1.82 -3.30 -8.80
N ASP A 220 2.58 -3.14 -9.87
CA ASP A 220 2.30 -2.21 -10.95
C ASP A 220 0.91 -2.44 -11.56
N HIS A 221 0.29 -1.38 -12.06
CA HIS A 221 -1.04 -1.46 -12.66
C HIS A 221 -1.02 -2.37 -13.89
N SER A 222 -1.96 -3.32 -13.94
CA SER A 222 -2.03 -4.29 -15.05
C SER A 222 -2.15 -3.63 -16.44
N TYR A 223 -2.80 -2.48 -16.52
CA TYR A 223 -2.92 -1.75 -17.79
C TYR A 223 -1.62 -1.05 -18.23
N ASP A 224 -0.69 -0.78 -17.33
CA ASP A 224 0.62 -0.24 -17.72
C ASP A 224 1.59 -1.36 -18.11
N LEU A 225 1.40 -2.55 -17.54
CA LEU A 225 2.24 -3.71 -17.76
C LEU A 225 2.09 -4.31 -19.17
N ASP A 226 0.95 -4.08 -19.82
CA ASP A 226 0.70 -4.50 -21.20
C ASP A 226 1.05 -3.45 -22.26
N ASP A 227 1.61 -2.30 -21.89
CA ASP A 227 2.00 -1.25 -22.83
C ASP A 227 3.38 -1.43 -23.47
N PHE A 228 3.60 -0.72 -24.58
CA PHE A 228 4.95 -0.57 -25.14
C PHE A 228 5.87 0.20 -24.18
N PRO A 229 7.15 -0.21 -24.05
CA PRO A 229 8.10 0.47 -23.16
C PRO A 229 8.27 1.98 -23.39
N ASP A 230 8.10 2.44 -24.64
CA ASP A 230 8.26 3.84 -25.05
C ASP A 230 6.91 4.50 -25.43
N ASP A 231 5.78 3.80 -25.26
CA ASP A 231 4.45 4.28 -25.66
C ASP A 231 3.33 3.68 -24.80
N TYR A 232 2.97 4.40 -23.73
CA TYR A 232 1.91 4.06 -22.78
C TYR A 232 0.47 4.30 -23.29
N LEU A 233 0.29 4.50 -24.61
CA LEU A 233 -1.04 4.64 -25.23
C LEU A 233 -1.43 3.41 -26.05
N HIS A 234 -0.51 2.46 -26.19
CA HIS A 234 -0.68 1.32 -27.06
C HIS A 234 -0.17 0.05 -26.38
N ASN A 235 -1.06 -0.94 -26.29
CA ASN A 235 -0.72 -2.23 -25.71
C ASN A 235 0.31 -2.97 -26.61
N ASP A 236 1.38 -3.45 -26.00
CA ASP A 236 2.39 -4.34 -26.56
C ASP A 236 1.91 -5.80 -26.51
N PRO A 237 1.60 -6.44 -27.65
CA PRO A 237 1.20 -7.85 -27.67
C PRO A 237 2.33 -8.77 -27.18
N GLU A 238 3.56 -8.28 -27.18
CA GLU A 238 4.69 -8.99 -26.63
C GLU A 238 4.83 -8.79 -25.12
N LEU A 239 4.11 -7.90 -24.42
CA LEU A 239 4.25 -7.73 -22.96
C LEU A 239 5.72 -7.52 -22.50
N ARG A 240 6.49 -6.70 -23.21
CA ARG A 240 7.92 -6.52 -22.90
C ARG A 240 8.15 -5.84 -21.55
N LYS A 241 7.29 -4.92 -21.13
CA LYS A 241 7.35 -4.28 -19.80
C LYS A 241 7.18 -5.33 -18.70
N TRP A 242 6.11 -6.13 -18.75
CA TRP A 242 5.89 -7.26 -17.83
C TRP A 242 7.08 -8.21 -17.76
N ARG A 243 7.57 -8.71 -18.91
CA ARG A 243 8.70 -9.65 -18.91
C ARG A 243 9.97 -9.06 -18.32
N ARG A 244 10.29 -7.80 -18.67
CA ARG A 244 11.44 -7.09 -18.12
C ARG A 244 11.33 -6.95 -16.60
N LEU A 245 10.16 -6.59 -16.06
CA LEU A 245 9.94 -6.51 -14.62
C LEU A 245 10.18 -7.85 -13.93
N GLN A 246 9.63 -8.94 -14.48
CA GLN A 246 9.84 -10.29 -13.94
C GLN A 246 11.32 -10.70 -13.94
N GLU A 247 12.04 -10.42 -15.04
CA GLU A 247 13.48 -10.69 -15.16
C GLU A 247 14.31 -9.86 -14.16
N GLU A 248 13.99 -8.57 -14.01
CA GLU A 248 14.64 -7.69 -13.04
C GLU A 248 14.42 -8.18 -11.60
N ILE A 249 13.19 -8.53 -11.23
CA ILE A 249 12.85 -9.06 -9.91
C ILE A 249 13.58 -10.39 -9.66
N HIS A 250 13.65 -11.27 -10.65
CA HIS A 250 14.40 -12.51 -10.53
C HIS A 250 15.89 -12.25 -10.28
N ALA A 251 16.50 -11.33 -11.04
CA ALA A 251 17.90 -10.94 -10.86
C ALA A 251 18.15 -10.27 -9.50
N LEU A 252 17.24 -9.42 -9.03
CA LEU A 252 17.31 -8.81 -7.70
C LEU A 252 17.24 -9.87 -6.61
N ASN A 253 16.29 -10.79 -6.67
CA ASN A 253 16.16 -11.86 -5.67
C ASN A 253 17.32 -12.87 -5.70
N ALA A 254 17.98 -13.07 -6.85
CA ALA A 254 19.16 -13.91 -6.97
C ALA A 254 20.44 -13.23 -6.42
N SER A 255 20.52 -11.91 -6.56
CA SER A 255 21.72 -11.12 -6.23
C SER A 255 21.69 -10.49 -4.82
N ALA A 256 20.50 -10.18 -4.30
CA ALA A 256 20.33 -9.43 -3.07
C ALA A 256 20.27 -10.35 -1.83
N SER A 257 21.37 -10.42 -1.08
CA SER A 257 21.33 -11.00 0.26
C SER A 257 20.55 -10.06 1.20
N GLY A 258 19.42 -10.54 1.73
CA GLY A 258 18.68 -9.89 2.81
C GLY A 258 17.55 -8.95 2.37
N PHE A 259 17.13 -8.95 1.10
CA PHE A 259 15.92 -8.26 0.65
C PHE A 259 15.21 -9.07 -0.44
N VAL A 260 13.87 -9.17 -0.36
CA VAL A 260 13.05 -9.88 -1.36
C VAL A 260 12.10 -8.90 -2.05
N VAL A 261 12.09 -8.89 -3.38
CA VAL A 261 11.04 -8.24 -4.16
C VAL A 261 10.04 -9.32 -4.60
N ILE A 262 8.80 -9.23 -4.16
CA ILE A 262 7.73 -10.14 -4.58
C ILE A 262 7.23 -9.66 -5.95
N PRO A 263 7.26 -10.50 -7.00
CA PRO A 263 6.63 -10.16 -8.27
C PRO A 263 5.11 -10.12 -8.09
N GLY A 264 4.45 -9.15 -8.69
CA GLY A 264 2.99 -9.01 -8.63
C GLY A 264 2.47 -8.04 -9.68
N GLU A 265 1.18 -7.78 -9.60
CA GLU A 265 0.43 -6.82 -10.41
C GLU A 265 -0.78 -6.34 -9.61
N GLU A 266 -1.19 -5.09 -9.83
CA GLU A 266 -2.47 -4.57 -9.40
C GLU A 266 -3.46 -4.63 -10.56
N VAL A 267 -4.35 -5.62 -10.51
CA VAL A 267 -5.33 -5.90 -11.56
C VAL A 267 -6.58 -5.07 -11.35
N SER A 268 -6.98 -4.32 -12.36
CA SER A 268 -8.31 -3.69 -12.41
C SER A 268 -9.35 -4.70 -12.85
N CYS A 269 -10.31 -5.01 -11.97
CA CYS A 269 -11.32 -6.04 -12.22
C CYS A 269 -12.71 -5.63 -11.73
N GLY A 270 -13.73 -6.35 -12.21
CA GLY A 270 -15.13 -6.08 -11.94
C GLY A 270 -15.57 -6.65 -10.61
N ASN A 271 -16.05 -5.77 -9.74
CA ASN A 271 -16.80 -6.15 -8.54
C ASN A 271 -18.19 -6.73 -8.88
N ALA A 272 -18.96 -7.15 -7.86
CA ALA A 272 -20.32 -7.66 -8.04
C ALA A 272 -21.30 -6.70 -8.76
N ALA A 273 -20.98 -5.40 -8.82
CA ALA A 273 -21.77 -4.38 -9.53
C ALA A 273 -21.24 -4.08 -10.95
N GLY A 274 -20.24 -4.83 -11.45
CA GLY A 274 -19.61 -4.61 -12.75
C GLY A 274 -18.77 -3.33 -12.82
N ARG A 275 -18.22 -2.89 -11.69
CA ARG A 275 -17.42 -1.67 -11.53
C ARG A 275 -15.97 -2.03 -11.25
N ASN A 276 -15.04 -1.23 -11.77
CA ASN A 276 -13.61 -1.47 -11.57
C ASN A 276 -13.23 -1.28 -10.11
N VAL A 277 -12.54 -2.27 -9.56
CA VAL A 277 -11.84 -2.23 -8.28
C VAL A 277 -10.43 -2.78 -8.49
N HIS A 278 -9.51 -2.39 -7.61
CA HIS A 278 -8.12 -2.82 -7.72
C HIS A 278 -7.81 -4.01 -6.84
N PHE A 279 -7.00 -4.92 -7.38
CA PHE A 279 -6.79 -6.26 -6.85
C PHE A 279 -5.31 -6.64 -6.89
N LEU A 280 -4.69 -6.82 -5.72
CA LEU A 280 -3.28 -7.18 -5.63
C LEU A 280 -3.11 -8.68 -5.84
N ILE A 281 -2.45 -9.04 -6.93
CA ILE A 281 -2.05 -10.41 -7.24
C ILE A 281 -0.55 -10.53 -7.05
N LEU A 282 -0.14 -11.43 -6.15
CA LEU A 282 1.27 -11.66 -5.83
C LEU A 282 1.69 -13.04 -6.34
N ASN A 283 2.88 -13.12 -6.91
CA ASN A 283 3.55 -14.34 -7.36
C ASN A 283 2.71 -15.19 -8.32
N HIS A 284 2.13 -14.55 -9.32
CA HIS A 284 1.51 -15.22 -10.46
C HIS A 284 2.41 -15.08 -11.69
N SER A 285 2.68 -16.18 -12.39
CA SER A 285 3.64 -16.19 -13.50
C SER A 285 3.11 -15.57 -14.81
N ARG A 286 1.79 -15.43 -14.92
CA ARG A 286 1.12 -14.93 -16.11
C ARG A 286 0.52 -13.56 -15.84
N PHE A 287 0.65 -12.69 -16.82
CA PHE A 287 -0.03 -11.40 -16.82
C PHE A 287 -1.55 -11.58 -16.88
N ILE A 288 -2.29 -10.83 -16.04
CA ILE A 288 -3.75 -10.77 -16.07
C ILE A 288 -4.17 -9.40 -16.55
N ARG A 289 -4.90 -9.35 -17.67
CA ARG A 289 -5.39 -8.09 -18.23
C ARG A 289 -6.40 -7.40 -17.30
N GLY A 290 -6.20 -6.11 -17.06
CA GLY A 290 -7.15 -5.27 -16.33
C GLY A 290 -7.10 -3.81 -16.79
N SER A 291 -7.75 -3.51 -17.91
CA SER A 291 -7.73 -2.18 -18.56
C SER A 291 -8.98 -1.33 -18.33
N GLY A 292 -9.91 -1.83 -17.50
CA GLY A 292 -11.24 -1.24 -17.34
C GLY A 292 -11.25 0.20 -16.81
N ASP A 293 -10.20 0.67 -16.16
CA ASP A 293 -10.08 2.04 -15.65
C ASP A 293 -8.79 2.77 -16.05
N SER A 294 -8.08 2.29 -17.08
CA SER A 294 -6.77 2.81 -17.50
C SER A 294 -6.79 4.19 -18.16
N ALA A 295 -7.97 4.70 -18.50
CA ALA A 295 -8.17 5.93 -19.26
C ALA A 295 -7.55 5.97 -20.67
N GLU A 296 -6.83 4.93 -21.13
CA GLU A 296 -6.31 4.82 -22.51
C GLU A 296 -7.43 4.90 -23.55
N ARG A 297 -8.57 4.30 -23.24
CA ARG A 297 -9.74 4.21 -24.12
C ARG A 297 -10.91 4.96 -23.50
N TRP A 298 -11.02 6.24 -23.84
CA TRP A 298 -12.07 7.14 -23.36
C TRP A 298 -13.44 6.47 -23.32
N LEU A 299 -14.03 6.46 -22.11
CA LEU A 299 -15.37 5.94 -21.80
C LEU A 299 -15.59 4.44 -21.99
N ARG A 300 -14.57 3.67 -22.40
CA ARG A 300 -14.63 2.20 -22.46
C ARG A 300 -14.19 1.59 -21.14
N THR A 301 -15.03 1.77 -20.12
CA THR A 301 -14.65 1.51 -18.73
C THR A 301 -15.16 0.18 -18.17
N ARG A 302 -15.50 -0.76 -19.05
CA ARG A 302 -15.97 -2.07 -18.59
C ARG A 302 -14.77 -2.90 -18.13
N PRO A 303 -14.85 -3.59 -16.99
CA PRO A 303 -13.82 -4.51 -16.57
C PRO A 303 -13.60 -5.62 -17.61
N ASP A 304 -12.34 -6.02 -17.82
CA ASP A 304 -11.98 -7.17 -18.67
C ASP A 304 -12.34 -8.51 -18.00
N HIS A 305 -12.19 -8.57 -16.68
CA HIS A 305 -12.49 -9.73 -15.85
C HIS A 305 -13.23 -9.30 -14.58
N THR A 306 -14.10 -10.17 -14.08
CA THR A 306 -14.64 -10.10 -12.72
C THR A 306 -13.64 -10.60 -11.69
N ILE A 307 -13.82 -10.26 -10.42
CA ILE A 307 -13.01 -10.80 -9.30
C ILE A 307 -13.00 -12.34 -9.31
N ALA A 308 -14.14 -12.97 -9.58
CA ALA A 308 -14.25 -14.43 -9.61
C ALA A 308 -13.43 -15.03 -10.77
N GLU A 309 -13.42 -14.39 -11.95
CA GLU A 309 -12.63 -14.82 -13.11
C GLU A 309 -11.13 -14.62 -12.88
N VAL A 310 -10.70 -13.50 -12.26
CA VAL A 310 -9.30 -13.30 -11.87
C VAL A 310 -8.88 -14.39 -10.88
N LEU A 311 -9.67 -14.60 -9.82
CA LEU A 311 -9.40 -15.64 -8.82
C LEU A 311 -9.35 -17.04 -9.44
N ALA A 312 -10.18 -17.33 -10.44
CA ALA A 312 -10.17 -18.62 -11.13
C ALA A 312 -8.85 -18.92 -11.86
N GLN A 313 -8.18 -17.88 -12.39
CA GLN A 313 -6.94 -17.98 -13.17
C GLN A 313 -5.69 -18.21 -12.30
N LEU A 314 -5.75 -17.89 -11.01
CA LEU A 314 -4.57 -17.91 -10.14
C LEU A 314 -3.97 -19.31 -9.96
N GLU A 315 -2.64 -19.36 -10.07
CA GLU A 315 -1.82 -20.53 -9.73
C GLU A 315 -1.84 -20.79 -8.22
N ALA A 316 -1.58 -22.04 -7.81
CA ALA A 316 -1.54 -22.41 -6.39
C ALA A 316 -0.49 -21.62 -5.58
N GLY A 317 0.57 -21.17 -6.25
CA GLY A 317 1.64 -20.35 -5.69
C GLY A 317 1.30 -18.87 -5.52
N ALA A 318 0.23 -18.39 -6.16
CA ALA A 318 -0.16 -16.98 -6.13
C ALA A 318 -0.97 -16.64 -4.87
N LEU A 319 -0.97 -15.36 -4.50
CA LEU A 319 -1.79 -14.80 -3.43
C LEU A 319 -2.62 -13.64 -3.96
N ALA A 320 -3.79 -13.44 -3.38
CA ALA A 320 -4.77 -12.46 -3.82
C ALA A 320 -5.29 -11.64 -2.64
N PHE A 321 -5.16 -10.31 -2.71
CA PHE A 321 -5.62 -9.40 -1.68
C PHE A 321 -6.42 -8.24 -2.27
N ALA A 322 -7.57 -7.94 -1.68
CA ALA A 322 -8.33 -6.74 -2.06
C ALA A 322 -7.49 -5.48 -1.79
N ALA A 323 -7.22 -4.67 -2.81
CA ALA A 323 -6.48 -3.43 -2.65
C ALA A 323 -7.41 -2.39 -2.02
N HIS A 324 -6.93 -1.76 -0.94
CA HIS A 324 -7.56 -0.61 -0.27
C HIS A 324 -9.11 -0.57 -0.30
N PRO A 325 -9.83 -1.62 0.14
CA PRO A 325 -11.27 -1.78 -0.14
C PRO A 325 -12.16 -0.74 0.54
N ALA A 326 -11.67 -0.11 1.60
CA ALA A 326 -12.36 0.95 2.32
C ALA A 326 -12.16 2.35 1.72
N VAL A 327 -11.27 2.51 0.75
CA VAL A 327 -11.00 3.80 0.11
C VAL A 327 -12.05 4.06 -0.97
N PRO A 328 -12.85 5.14 -0.86
CA PRO A 328 -13.84 5.47 -1.87
C PRO A 328 -13.17 6.07 -3.11
N PRO A 329 -13.53 5.64 -4.33
CA PRO A 329 -13.06 6.31 -5.54
C PRO A 329 -13.68 7.72 -5.61
N PRO A 330 -12.93 8.74 -6.05
CA PRO A 330 -13.46 10.06 -6.34
C PRO A 330 -14.66 10.02 -7.29
N LEU A 331 -15.61 10.96 -7.12
CA LEU A 331 -16.87 10.99 -7.87
C LEU A 331 -16.66 10.96 -9.39
N LEU A 332 -15.68 11.72 -9.89
CA LEU A 332 -15.41 11.78 -11.32
C LEU A 332 -14.82 10.48 -11.85
N GLU A 333 -13.93 9.82 -11.12
CA GLU A 333 -13.39 8.52 -11.55
C GLU A 333 -14.44 7.43 -11.52
N ARG A 334 -15.38 7.50 -10.56
CA ARG A 334 -16.58 6.68 -10.60
C ARG A 334 -17.32 6.93 -11.91
N VAL A 335 -17.61 8.17 -12.30
CA VAL A 335 -18.37 8.41 -13.53
C VAL A 335 -17.57 8.09 -14.81
N LEU A 336 -16.31 8.52 -14.89
CA LEU A 336 -15.50 8.56 -16.11
C LEU A 336 -14.64 7.32 -16.33
N LEU A 337 -14.24 6.62 -15.26
CA LEU A 337 -13.36 5.44 -15.28
C LEU A 337 -14.05 4.16 -14.79
N GLY A 338 -15.35 4.23 -14.47
CA GLY A 338 -16.09 3.05 -14.05
C GLY A 338 -15.67 2.51 -12.67
N ARG A 339 -14.89 3.26 -11.88
CA ARG A 339 -14.41 2.81 -10.55
C ARG A 339 -15.56 2.56 -9.57
N GLY A 340 -15.39 1.61 -8.67
CA GLY A 340 -16.38 1.15 -7.70
C GLY A 340 -15.79 0.84 -6.32
N HIS A 341 -16.58 0.18 -5.48
CA HIS A 341 -16.16 -0.27 -4.16
C HIS A 341 -16.16 -1.79 -4.09
N TRP A 342 -15.27 -2.35 -3.28
CA TRP A 342 -15.37 -3.75 -2.89
C TRP A 342 -16.69 -3.98 -2.11
N ALA A 343 -17.53 -4.90 -2.56
CA ALA A 343 -18.72 -5.30 -1.82
C ALA A 343 -18.40 -6.43 -0.83
N ASP A 344 -19.22 -6.58 0.21
CA ASP A 344 -19.07 -7.68 1.18
C ASP A 344 -19.12 -9.06 0.52
N ALA A 345 -19.90 -9.20 -0.55
CA ALA A 345 -19.98 -10.43 -1.34
C ALA A 345 -18.70 -10.72 -2.13
N ASP A 346 -17.95 -9.68 -2.52
CA ASP A 346 -16.66 -9.82 -3.20
C ASP A 346 -15.59 -10.26 -2.19
N LEU A 347 -15.53 -9.59 -1.04
CA LEU A 347 -14.61 -9.90 0.05
C LEU A 347 -14.88 -11.27 0.69
N ALA A 348 -16.08 -11.81 0.47
CA ALA A 348 -16.49 -13.11 0.94
C ALA A 348 -15.90 -14.29 0.16
N HIS A 349 -15.23 -14.05 -0.96
CA HIS A 349 -14.81 -15.11 -1.87
C HIS A 349 -13.75 -16.03 -1.24
N ALA A 350 -13.97 -17.35 -1.28
CA ALA A 350 -13.15 -18.32 -0.55
C ALA A 350 -11.69 -18.43 -1.03
N ARG A 351 -11.40 -18.01 -2.26
CA ARG A 351 -10.03 -17.95 -2.82
C ARG A 351 -9.29 -16.65 -2.51
N LEU A 352 -9.95 -15.65 -1.92
CA LEU A 352 -9.29 -14.41 -1.51
C LEU A 352 -8.48 -14.66 -0.24
N ASN A 353 -7.18 -14.32 -0.24
CA ASN A 353 -6.35 -14.50 0.95
C ASN A 353 -6.64 -13.43 2.02
N GLY A 354 -6.98 -12.21 1.60
CA GLY A 354 -7.21 -11.13 2.54
C GLY A 354 -7.48 -9.77 1.90
N LEU A 355 -7.24 -8.72 2.68
CA LEU A 355 -7.37 -7.34 2.24
C LEU A 355 -6.23 -6.45 2.74
N GLN A 356 -5.93 -5.43 1.94
CA GLN A 356 -5.09 -4.31 2.34
C GLN A 356 -5.93 -3.28 3.08
N PHE A 357 -6.15 -3.47 4.39
CA PHE A 357 -6.99 -2.52 5.13
C PHE A 357 -6.28 -1.18 5.40
N TRP A 358 -4.95 -1.17 5.43
CA TRP A 358 -4.16 0.05 5.63
C TRP A 358 -3.28 0.30 4.41
N ASN A 359 -3.67 1.32 3.65
CA ASN A 359 -2.96 1.80 2.48
C ASN A 359 -2.39 3.21 2.78
N GLY A 360 -1.06 3.30 2.91
CA GLY A 360 -0.34 4.55 3.13
C GLY A 360 -0.80 5.33 4.37
N GLY A 361 -1.64 6.35 4.16
CA GLY A 361 -2.10 7.28 5.20
C GLY A 361 -3.14 6.68 6.18
N ARG A 362 -3.46 7.45 7.23
CA ARG A 362 -4.43 7.03 8.28
C ARG A 362 -5.89 7.33 7.98
N LEU A 363 -6.19 7.95 6.83
CA LEU A 363 -7.52 8.49 6.54
C LEU A 363 -8.62 7.42 6.53
N TRP A 364 -8.30 6.22 6.05
CA TRP A 364 -9.24 5.11 5.89
C TRP A 364 -8.88 3.87 6.74
N GLU A 365 -7.89 4.00 7.62
CA GLU A 365 -7.37 2.92 8.49
C GLU A 365 -8.49 2.32 9.35
N GLU A 366 -9.30 3.16 10.00
CA GLU A 366 -10.33 2.72 10.92
C GLU A 366 -11.47 1.99 10.20
N GLN A 367 -11.86 2.47 9.02
CA GLN A 367 -12.89 1.87 8.17
C GLN A 367 -12.42 0.51 7.64
N GLY A 368 -11.19 0.41 7.14
CA GLY A 368 -10.61 -0.86 6.71
C GLY A 368 -10.53 -1.87 7.87
N MET A 369 -10.07 -1.42 9.05
CA MET A 369 -10.03 -2.25 10.25
C MET A 369 -11.43 -2.68 10.71
N GLN A 370 -12.45 -1.82 10.56
CA GLN A 370 -13.84 -2.16 10.87
C GLN A 370 -14.38 -3.24 9.91
N GLN A 371 -14.16 -3.08 8.60
CA GLN A 371 -14.55 -4.08 7.59
C GLN A 371 -13.89 -5.44 7.86
N TRP A 372 -12.60 -5.45 8.21
CA TRP A 372 -11.92 -6.69 8.60
C TRP A 372 -12.53 -7.33 9.86
N ARG A 373 -12.81 -6.54 10.89
CA ARG A 373 -13.46 -7.03 12.13
C ARG A 373 -14.83 -7.65 11.83
N GLU A 374 -15.62 -7.04 10.97
CA GLU A 374 -16.94 -7.55 10.58
C GLU A 374 -16.83 -8.91 9.87
N MET A 375 -15.86 -9.07 8.97
CA MET A 375 -15.60 -10.36 8.33
C MET A 375 -15.18 -11.45 9.33
N LEU A 376 -14.30 -11.11 10.27
CA LEU A 376 -13.90 -12.06 11.34
C LEU A 376 -15.08 -12.45 12.23
N LEU A 377 -15.93 -11.50 12.62
CA LEU A 377 -17.12 -11.74 13.43
C LEU A 377 -18.18 -12.58 12.68
N ALA A 378 -18.21 -12.49 11.36
CA ALA A 378 -19.00 -13.38 10.50
C ALA A 378 -18.39 -14.80 10.35
N GLY A 379 -17.29 -15.10 11.04
CA GLY A 379 -16.62 -16.41 11.02
C GLY A 379 -15.71 -16.61 9.81
N ARG A 380 -15.42 -15.56 9.03
CA ARG A 380 -14.53 -15.66 7.87
C ARG A 380 -13.07 -15.69 8.30
N ARG A 381 -12.27 -16.39 7.50
CA ARG A 381 -10.81 -16.46 7.66
C ARG A 381 -10.18 -15.60 6.58
N VAL A 382 -10.07 -14.31 6.87
CA VAL A 382 -9.49 -13.32 5.96
C VAL A 382 -8.30 -12.66 6.63
N TYR A 383 -7.16 -12.68 5.95
CA TYR A 383 -5.93 -12.12 6.46
C TYR A 383 -5.80 -10.64 6.08
N THR A 384 -4.82 -9.97 6.68
CA THR A 384 -4.62 -8.55 6.46
C THR A 384 -3.21 -8.26 6.06
N ILE A 385 -3.08 -7.32 5.14
CA ILE A 385 -1.80 -6.76 4.72
C ILE A 385 -1.88 -5.23 4.77
N ALA A 386 -0.72 -4.62 4.71
CA ALA A 386 -0.56 -3.20 4.49
C ALA A 386 0.51 -2.93 3.45
N GLY A 387 0.36 -1.78 2.80
CA GLY A 387 1.34 -1.25 1.88
C GLY A 387 1.16 0.25 1.69
N SER A 388 2.13 0.91 1.08
CA SER A 388 2.14 2.36 0.95
C SER A 388 1.37 2.89 -0.25
N ASP A 389 1.24 2.07 -1.31
CA ASP A 389 0.85 2.53 -2.65
C ASP A 389 1.85 3.54 -3.22
N ALA A 390 3.12 3.40 -2.80
CA ALA A 390 4.15 4.32 -3.24
C ALA A 390 4.46 4.09 -4.71
N HIS A 391 4.63 5.17 -5.46
CA HIS A 391 5.10 5.16 -6.84
C HIS A 391 6.59 5.53 -6.91
N GLY A 392 7.33 5.25 -5.82
CA GLY A 392 8.69 5.72 -5.58
C GLY A 392 8.76 6.87 -4.59
N ASN A 393 7.68 7.12 -3.85
CA ASN A 393 7.57 8.21 -2.89
C ASN A 393 8.34 7.83 -1.61
N PHE A 394 9.67 7.91 -1.61
CA PHE A 394 10.47 7.46 -0.47
C PHE A 394 10.46 8.50 0.66
N ASN A 395 10.55 9.79 0.31
CA ASN A 395 10.49 10.88 1.27
C ASN A 395 9.28 11.79 1.08
N ARG A 396 8.93 12.02 -0.18
CA ARG A 396 7.93 13.01 -0.55
C ARG A 396 7.08 12.51 -1.70
N PHE A 397 5.79 12.54 -1.47
CA PHE A 397 4.79 12.39 -2.51
C PHE A 397 4.74 13.63 -3.39
N ARG A 398 4.81 13.47 -4.71
CA ARG A 398 4.73 14.55 -5.69
C ARG A 398 3.85 14.12 -6.85
N GLN A 399 2.77 14.86 -7.11
CA GLN A 399 1.83 14.47 -8.14
C GLN A 399 1.11 15.62 -8.82
N ILE A 400 0.68 15.43 -10.07
CA ILE A 400 -0.35 16.21 -10.77
C ILE A 400 -1.72 16.14 -10.06
N SER A 401 -2.12 17.23 -9.40
CA SER A 401 -3.48 17.38 -8.81
C SER A 401 -4.50 18.00 -9.77
N PHE A 402 -4.03 18.64 -10.82
CA PHE A 402 -4.85 19.08 -11.94
C PHE A 402 -4.02 18.98 -13.22
N PRO A 403 -4.45 18.17 -14.20
CA PRO A 403 -3.72 17.94 -15.44
C PRO A 403 -3.20 19.22 -16.07
N PHE A 404 -1.91 19.22 -16.40
CA PHE A 404 -1.20 20.33 -17.06
C PHE A 404 -1.11 21.64 -16.27
N VAL A 405 -1.65 21.75 -15.05
CA VAL A 405 -1.70 23.04 -14.32
C VAL A 405 -0.95 22.99 -13.00
N LYS A 406 -1.16 21.96 -12.17
CA LYS A 406 -0.76 22.02 -10.77
C LYS A 406 -0.30 20.68 -10.21
N MET A 407 0.81 20.73 -9.49
CA MET A 407 1.26 19.64 -8.63
C MET A 407 0.89 19.84 -7.16
N VAL A 408 0.77 18.73 -6.43
CA VAL A 408 0.58 18.66 -4.98
C VAL A 408 1.74 17.88 -4.36
N GLU A 409 2.10 18.25 -3.13
CA GLU A 409 3.12 17.57 -2.34
C GLU A 409 2.57 17.22 -0.96
N HIS A 410 2.86 16.01 -0.46
CA HIS A 410 2.59 15.60 0.92
C HIS A 410 3.47 14.43 1.39
N HIS A 411 3.25 13.97 2.62
CA HIS A 411 3.99 12.88 3.27
C HIS A 411 3.09 11.68 3.61
N ARG A 412 1.99 11.51 2.85
CA ARG A 412 1.17 10.28 2.84
C ARG A 412 1.64 9.39 1.68
N HIS A 413 1.38 8.09 1.77
CA HIS A 413 1.79 7.09 0.76
C HIS A 413 3.31 7.05 0.56
N LEU A 414 4.06 7.19 1.66
CA LEU A 414 5.51 7.05 1.61
C LEU A 414 5.89 5.58 1.74
N PHE A 415 6.83 5.12 0.91
CA PHE A 415 7.29 3.74 0.93
C PHE A 415 7.75 3.33 2.33
N GLY A 416 7.23 2.20 2.84
CA GLY A 416 7.57 1.68 4.16
C GLY A 416 6.99 2.43 5.36
N SER A 417 6.12 3.44 5.18
CA SER A 417 5.50 4.16 6.31
C SER A 417 4.51 3.29 7.09
N VAL A 418 3.86 2.36 6.40
CA VAL A 418 3.05 1.28 6.96
C VAL A 418 3.56 -0.03 6.39
N ARG A 419 3.61 -1.07 7.22
CA ARG A 419 4.31 -2.32 6.89
C ARG A 419 3.48 -3.53 7.24
N THR A 420 3.67 -4.57 6.45
CA THR A 420 3.30 -5.93 6.82
C THR A 420 4.52 -6.59 7.48
N ALA A 421 4.34 -7.10 8.69
CA ALA A 421 5.34 -7.90 9.40
C ALA A 421 4.97 -9.38 9.31
N ALA A 422 5.75 -10.15 8.54
CA ALA A 422 5.52 -11.58 8.30
C ALA A 422 6.43 -12.44 9.17
N LEU A 423 5.85 -13.44 9.85
CA LEU A 423 6.54 -14.43 10.66
C LEU A 423 6.94 -15.64 9.79
N LEU A 424 8.23 -15.80 9.57
CA LEU A 424 8.82 -16.87 8.79
C LEU A 424 9.18 -18.08 9.68
N GLU A 425 9.02 -19.28 9.13
CA GLU A 425 9.51 -20.54 9.74
C GLU A 425 10.93 -20.92 9.25
N GLY A 426 11.53 -20.09 8.40
CA GLY A 426 12.87 -20.28 7.83
C GLY A 426 13.55 -18.95 7.52
N GLY A 427 14.61 -19.01 6.71
CA GLY A 427 15.31 -17.80 6.24
C GLY A 427 14.44 -16.96 5.31
N LEU A 428 14.82 -15.68 5.16
CA LEU A 428 14.19 -14.76 4.22
C LEU A 428 14.46 -15.22 2.78
N GLN A 429 13.43 -15.77 2.16
CA GLN A 429 13.36 -16.18 0.76
C GLN A 429 11.93 -15.96 0.28
N LEU A 430 11.74 -15.82 -1.05
CA LEU A 430 10.44 -15.59 -1.65
C LEU A 430 9.40 -16.66 -1.22
N ASP A 431 9.75 -17.94 -1.31
CA ASP A 431 8.84 -19.03 -0.94
C ASP A 431 8.46 -19.02 0.55
N SER A 432 9.43 -18.78 1.44
CA SER A 432 9.19 -18.65 2.89
C SER A 432 8.23 -17.49 3.20
N LEU A 433 8.41 -16.36 2.52
CA LEU A 433 7.59 -15.17 2.69
C LEU A 433 6.16 -15.41 2.18
N LEU A 434 6.01 -15.97 0.97
CA LEU A 434 4.71 -16.31 0.41
C LEU A 434 3.97 -17.35 1.27
N ALA A 435 4.68 -18.34 1.83
CA ALA A 435 4.08 -19.30 2.75
C ALA A 435 3.56 -18.62 4.03
N ALA A 436 4.33 -17.69 4.61
CA ALA A 436 3.89 -16.93 5.78
C ALA A 436 2.62 -16.11 5.49
N LEU A 437 2.61 -15.38 4.37
CA LEU A 437 1.45 -14.58 3.94
C LEU A 437 0.23 -15.45 3.62
N ARG A 438 0.42 -16.59 2.95
CA ARG A 438 -0.65 -17.57 2.63
C ARG A 438 -1.37 -18.08 3.87
N HIS A 439 -0.61 -18.31 4.95
CA HIS A 439 -1.15 -18.81 6.21
C HIS A 439 -1.58 -17.70 7.18
N GLY A 440 -1.53 -16.43 6.77
CA GLY A 440 -1.90 -15.31 7.63
C GLY A 440 -0.98 -15.11 8.82
N ARG A 441 0.28 -15.57 8.71
CA ARG A 441 1.32 -15.39 9.73
C ARG A 441 1.91 -13.99 9.61
N ALA A 442 1.04 -12.99 9.62
CA ALA A 442 1.43 -11.60 9.44
C ALA A 442 0.59 -10.69 10.34
N CYS A 443 1.16 -9.53 10.66
CA CYS A 443 0.45 -8.43 11.28
C CYS A 443 0.86 -7.11 10.63
N ILE A 444 0.13 -6.04 10.93
CA ILE A 444 0.38 -4.71 10.36
C ILE A 444 0.99 -3.82 11.43
N THR A 445 1.98 -3.01 11.02
CA THR A 445 2.69 -2.12 11.93
C THR A 445 3.19 -0.86 11.22
N THR A 446 3.31 0.22 12.00
CA THR A 446 4.05 1.44 11.63
C THR A 446 5.33 1.60 12.44
N GLY A 447 5.62 0.67 13.35
CA GLY A 447 6.76 0.71 14.27
C GLY A 447 6.74 -0.48 15.22
N PRO A 448 6.07 -0.37 16.38
CA PRO A 448 6.04 -1.44 17.37
C PRO A 448 5.49 -2.75 16.82
N LEU A 449 6.06 -3.86 17.25
CA LEU A 449 5.68 -5.18 16.80
C LEU A 449 5.13 -6.02 17.96
N LEU A 450 4.11 -6.83 17.66
CA LEU A 450 3.46 -7.71 18.62
C LEU A 450 3.31 -9.12 18.04
N ASP A 451 3.66 -10.12 18.84
CA ASP A 451 3.43 -11.54 18.60
C ASP A 451 2.47 -12.12 19.65
N LEU A 452 1.58 -13.00 19.20
CA LEU A 452 0.60 -13.69 20.02
C LEU A 452 0.83 -15.19 19.92
N ARG A 453 1.02 -15.82 21.09
CA ARG A 453 1.07 -17.27 21.21
C ARG A 453 0.02 -17.78 22.16
N VAL A 454 -0.76 -18.75 21.70
CA VAL A 454 -1.75 -19.45 22.53
C VAL A 454 -1.24 -20.85 22.82
N THR A 455 -1.21 -21.23 24.08
CA THR A 455 -0.85 -22.59 24.52
C THR A 455 -2.06 -23.24 25.19
N HIS A 456 -2.51 -24.36 24.63
CA HIS A 456 -3.56 -25.20 25.20
C HIS A 456 -3.09 -25.90 26.48
N ALA A 457 -4.03 -26.30 27.35
CA ALA A 457 -3.72 -27.05 28.57
C ALA A 457 -2.96 -28.37 28.32
N MET A 458 -3.16 -29.02 27.17
CA MET A 458 -2.42 -30.22 26.75
C MET A 458 -1.09 -29.92 26.02
N GLY A 459 -0.63 -28.66 26.02
CA GLY A 459 0.68 -28.28 25.45
C GLY A 459 0.68 -27.91 23.96
N LYS A 460 -0.43 -28.08 23.23
CA LYS A 460 -0.53 -27.63 21.82
C LYS A 460 -0.40 -26.10 21.72
N GLN A 461 0.44 -25.62 20.83
CA GLN A 461 0.66 -24.19 20.60
C GLN A 461 0.04 -23.73 19.27
N ALA A 462 -0.39 -22.46 19.24
CA ALA A 462 -0.83 -21.75 18.05
C ALA A 462 -0.22 -20.34 18.04
N ARG A 463 0.08 -19.83 16.85
CA ARG A 463 0.61 -18.48 16.59
C ARG A 463 -0.33 -17.70 15.68
N LEU A 464 0.09 -16.49 15.27
CA LEU A 464 -0.59 -15.72 14.22
C LEU A 464 -0.91 -16.60 13.01
N GLY A 465 -2.13 -16.49 12.48
CA GLY A 465 -2.60 -17.26 11.33
C GLY A 465 -3.15 -18.66 11.66
N ASP A 466 -2.77 -19.26 12.80
CA ASP A 466 -3.22 -20.58 13.19
C ASP A 466 -4.65 -20.57 13.76
N HIS A 467 -5.27 -21.75 13.80
CA HIS A 467 -6.55 -21.98 14.46
C HIS A 467 -6.41 -22.97 15.62
N ILE A 468 -6.93 -22.60 16.79
CA ILE A 468 -6.99 -23.45 17.96
C ILE A 468 -8.35 -23.35 18.63
N SER A 469 -8.91 -24.50 19.04
CA SER A 469 -10.10 -24.57 19.90
C SER A 469 -9.68 -25.14 21.24
N ALA A 470 -10.08 -24.46 22.32
CA ALA A 470 -9.62 -24.74 23.67
C ALA A 470 -10.66 -24.22 24.68
N GLU A 471 -10.97 -25.02 25.71
CA GLU A 471 -11.79 -24.56 26.85
C GLU A 471 -10.97 -23.72 27.82
N SER A 472 -9.67 -23.96 27.89
CA SER A 472 -8.71 -23.19 28.69
C SER A 472 -7.32 -23.19 28.04
N GLY A 473 -6.54 -22.15 28.31
CA GLY A 473 -5.19 -22.01 27.79
C GLY A 473 -4.49 -20.77 28.31
N LYS A 474 -3.20 -20.63 27.98
CA LYS A 474 -2.38 -19.46 28.27
C LYS A 474 -2.17 -18.66 26.98
N ILE A 475 -2.47 -17.37 27.04
CA ILE A 475 -2.09 -16.41 26.00
C ILE A 475 -0.80 -15.74 26.46
N GLN A 476 0.24 -15.84 25.64
CA GLN A 476 1.49 -15.12 25.78
C GLN A 476 1.53 -14.03 24.72
N ILE A 477 1.78 -12.80 25.17
CA ILE A 477 1.93 -11.62 24.31
C ILE A 477 3.38 -11.18 24.43
N SER A 478 4.07 -11.13 23.30
CA SER A 478 5.40 -10.55 23.19
C SER A 478 5.28 -9.26 22.38
N ALA A 479 5.87 -8.17 22.86
CA ALA A 479 5.84 -6.91 22.15
C ALA A 479 7.17 -6.19 22.28
N VAL A 480 7.58 -5.50 21.21
CA VAL A 480 8.83 -4.76 21.11
C VAL A 480 8.58 -3.40 20.47
N SER A 481 9.32 -2.41 20.94
CA SER A 481 9.35 -1.04 20.43
C SER A 481 10.76 -0.50 20.65
N THR A 482 11.11 0.58 19.98
CA THR A 482 12.37 1.31 20.13
C THR A 482 12.09 2.74 20.59
N GLU A 483 13.13 3.51 20.89
CA GLU A 483 12.99 4.91 21.33
C GLU A 483 12.26 5.77 20.29
N GLU A 484 12.41 5.45 18.99
CA GLU A 484 11.68 6.10 17.89
C GLU A 484 10.16 6.10 18.11
N TRP A 485 9.59 5.03 18.67
CA TRP A 485 8.15 4.92 18.99
C TRP A 485 7.86 4.93 20.50
N ARG A 486 8.89 5.16 21.33
CA ARG A 486 8.85 5.15 22.80
C ARG A 486 8.47 3.79 23.40
N LYS A 487 8.50 3.75 24.73
CA LYS A 487 8.14 2.57 25.53
C LYS A 487 6.67 2.20 25.38
N LEU A 488 6.41 0.89 25.29
CA LEU A 488 5.06 0.35 25.28
C LEU A 488 4.46 0.38 26.68
N PHE A 489 3.23 0.89 26.78
CA PHE A 489 2.44 0.84 27.99
C PHE A 489 1.29 -0.14 27.80
N MET A 490 1.42 -1.34 28.39
CA MET A 490 0.28 -2.24 28.50
C MET A 490 -0.67 -1.72 29.59
N ARG A 491 -1.74 -1.03 29.18
CA ARG A 491 -2.88 -0.83 30.07
C ARG A 491 -3.57 -2.18 30.25
N ARG A 492 -3.68 -2.66 31.50
CA ARG A 492 -4.50 -3.83 31.84
C ARG A 492 -5.92 -3.60 31.32
N SER A 493 -6.26 -4.23 30.20
CA SER A 493 -7.62 -4.15 29.65
C SER A 493 -8.49 -5.22 30.30
N ARG A 494 -9.75 -4.89 30.59
CA ARG A 494 -10.77 -5.85 31.08
C ARG A 494 -11.05 -7.01 30.10
N LEU A 495 -10.48 -6.97 28.89
CA LEU A 495 -10.61 -8.01 27.86
C LEU A 495 -9.76 -9.25 28.20
N LEU A 496 -8.60 -9.08 28.84
CA LEU A 496 -7.77 -10.20 29.31
C LEU A 496 -8.40 -10.94 30.50
N GLU A 497 -9.19 -10.27 31.34
CA GLU A 497 -9.92 -10.93 32.44
C GLU A 497 -11.09 -11.79 31.93
N ARG A 498 -11.69 -11.45 30.79
CA ARG A 498 -12.86 -12.18 30.25
C ARG A 498 -12.53 -13.52 29.59
N PHE A 499 -11.27 -13.75 29.21
CA PHE A 499 -10.83 -15.10 28.79
C PHE A 499 -10.60 -16.05 29.96
N ILE A 500 -10.55 -15.54 31.20
CA ILE A 500 -10.43 -16.34 32.43
C ILE A 500 -11.77 -16.53 33.14
N ILE A 501 -12.84 -15.82 32.78
CA ILE A 501 -14.14 -15.94 33.44
C ILE A 501 -15.31 -15.90 32.45
N ARG A 502 -15.68 -17.08 31.93
CA ARG A 502 -17.08 -17.43 31.60
C ARG A 502 -17.37 -18.90 31.93
N GLN A 503 -17.01 -19.32 33.13
CA GLN A 503 -17.73 -20.40 33.83
C GLN A 503 -18.37 -19.84 35.08
N LYS A 504 -19.65 -19.48 34.97
CA LYS A 504 -20.68 -19.59 36.04
C LYS A 504 -21.97 -18.94 35.54
N SER A 505 -22.82 -19.75 34.92
CA SER A 505 -24.27 -19.79 35.16
C SER A 505 -24.98 -20.42 33.97
N ARG A 506 -25.25 -21.74 34.07
CA ARG A 506 -26.52 -22.38 33.69
C ARG A 506 -26.45 -23.88 33.95
N CYS A 507 -26.40 -24.23 35.23
CA CYS A 507 -26.97 -25.49 35.73
C CYS A 507 -27.80 -25.15 36.96
N ARG A 508 -29.11 -24.95 36.78
CA ARG A 508 -30.09 -25.20 37.84
C ARG A 508 -31.28 -25.91 37.20
N ALA A 509 -31.38 -27.20 37.50
CA ALA A 509 -32.60 -27.97 37.38
C ALA A 509 -33.73 -27.30 38.20
N PRO A 510 -35.00 -27.37 37.75
CA PRO A 510 -36.09 -26.79 38.49
C PRO A 510 -36.40 -27.65 39.74
N ARG A 511 -36.25 -27.05 40.93
CA ARG A 511 -36.81 -27.60 42.17
C ARG A 511 -38.23 -27.08 42.33
N VAL A 512 -39.15 -28.03 42.42
CA VAL A 512 -40.51 -27.87 42.93
C VAL A 512 -40.45 -27.47 44.40
N THR A 513 -41.13 -26.39 44.78
CA THR A 513 -41.67 -26.22 46.13
C THR A 513 -42.96 -25.42 46.09
N SER A 514 -44.01 -26.08 46.55
CA SER A 514 -45.33 -25.58 46.93
C SER A 514 -45.26 -24.53 48.04
N THR A 515 -46.11 -23.51 47.96
CA THR A 515 -46.86 -23.01 49.13
C THR A 515 -48.08 -22.19 48.69
N CYS A 516 -49.14 -22.37 49.45
CA CYS A 516 -50.51 -21.94 49.26
C CYS A 516 -50.78 -20.62 50.01
N ALA A 517 -51.56 -19.69 49.44
CA ALA A 517 -52.58 -18.89 50.17
C ALA A 517 -53.36 -17.89 49.28
N ARG A 518 -54.57 -18.32 48.90
CA ARG A 518 -55.90 -17.66 49.05
C ARG A 518 -56.18 -16.19 48.62
N LYS A 519 -57.28 -16.11 47.83
CA LYS A 519 -58.41 -15.12 47.70
C LYS A 519 -58.43 -14.45 46.32
N ARG A 520 -59.54 -14.36 45.56
CA ARG A 520 -60.99 -14.58 45.71
C ARG A 520 -61.58 -14.83 44.30
N ALA A 521 -62.65 -15.63 44.21
CA ALA A 521 -63.51 -15.76 43.02
C ALA A 521 -64.62 -14.66 43.01
N PRO A 522 -65.44 -14.52 41.95
CA PRO A 522 -66.53 -15.48 41.70
C PRO A 522 -66.91 -15.78 40.22
N SER A 523 -67.31 -17.05 40.00
CA SER A 523 -68.48 -17.54 39.20
C SER A 523 -68.44 -17.39 37.65
N VAL A 524 -68.89 -18.30 36.77
CA VAL A 524 -70.10 -19.16 36.70
C VAL A 524 -69.97 -20.28 35.61
N ARG A 525 -70.57 -21.47 35.87
CA ARG A 525 -71.09 -22.59 34.99
C ARG A 525 -70.12 -23.42 34.12
N ARG A 526 -69.91 -24.72 34.39
CA ARG A 526 -70.74 -25.97 34.19
C ARG A 526 -70.60 -26.60 32.78
N CYS A 527 -69.89 -27.73 32.68
CA CYS A 527 -70.43 -29.08 32.34
C CYS A 527 -69.30 -30.06 31.91
N CYS A 528 -69.28 -31.23 32.55
CA CYS A 528 -68.55 -32.47 32.22
C CYS A 528 -69.48 -33.41 31.38
N PRO A 529 -69.13 -34.68 31.05
CA PRO A 529 -67.86 -35.30 30.63
C PRO A 529 -68.04 -36.39 29.51
N SER A 530 -66.96 -37.01 29.01
CA SER A 530 -66.85 -38.46 28.65
C SER A 530 -65.41 -38.80 28.19
N LYS A 531 -64.65 -39.62 28.93
CA LYS A 531 -64.37 -41.09 28.75
C LYS A 531 -63.74 -41.43 27.37
N VAL A 532 -62.42 -41.67 27.23
CA VAL A 532 -61.60 -42.91 27.51
C VAL A 532 -61.99 -44.09 26.59
N PRO A 533 -61.10 -44.99 26.05
CA PRO A 533 -59.70 -45.33 26.41
C PRO A 533 -58.65 -45.51 25.26
N VAL A 534 -57.43 -45.81 25.73
CA VAL A 534 -56.18 -46.25 25.09
C VAL A 534 -56.11 -47.78 24.93
N ALA A 535 -55.36 -48.28 23.92
CA ALA A 535 -54.58 -49.54 23.92
C ALA A 535 -53.46 -49.42 22.85
N ALA A 536 -52.16 -49.42 23.19
CA ALA A 536 -51.21 -50.54 23.33
C ALA A 536 -50.56 -50.95 21.98
N PRO A 537 -49.34 -51.54 21.92
CA PRO A 537 -48.53 -52.21 22.96
C PRO A 537 -47.35 -51.42 23.53
#